data_AF-A0A5N6U710-F1
#
_entry.id   AF-A0A5N6U710-F1
#
_cell.length_a   1.000
_cell.length_b   1.000
_cell.length_c   1.000
_cell.angle_alpha   90.00
_cell.angle_beta   90.00
_cell.angle_gamma   90.00
#
_symmetry.space_group_name_H-M   'P 1'
#
loop_
_entity.id
_entity.type
_entity.pdbx_description
1 polymer ?
#
loop_
_entity_poly.entity_id
_entity_poly.type
_entity_poly.pdbx_seq_one_letter_code
_entity_poly.pdbx_strand_id
1 'polypeptide(L)'
;MSKQIPIVIIGRTTKIGDTVTEILKPEYEVTHLFLTPESAKAEIPPLLGKEGKSPAAIVMGGGYTEGDFEDIKSFCTGVEKRGVSWVKVDPSKTPAGVKIGPEYASLVARRTKERLDELVRKQEIGDGKVYFV
;
A
#
# COMPACT_ATOMS: atom_id res chain seq x y z
N MET A 1 10.52 1.90 22.18
CA MET A 1 9.49 2.75 21.53
C MET A 1 9.38 2.29 20.07
N SER A 2 8.70 1.17 19.81
CA SER A 2 8.64 0.59 18.46
C SER A 2 7.65 1.39 17.62
N LYS A 3 8.16 2.39 16.90
CA LYS A 3 7.34 3.28 16.07
C LYS A 3 6.84 2.48 14.86
N GLN A 4 5.56 2.15 14.84
CA GLN A 4 4.94 1.43 13.74
C GLN A 4 5.08 2.24 12.46
N ILE A 5 5.35 1.57 11.35
CA ILE A 5 5.55 2.24 10.08
C ILE A 5 4.18 2.56 9.48
N PRO A 6 3.82 3.84 9.29
CA PRO A 6 2.53 4.21 8.73
C PRO A 6 2.49 3.83 7.26
N ILE A 7 1.48 3.07 6.86
CA ILE A 7 1.23 2.71 5.46
C ILE A 7 -0.22 2.99 5.07
N VAL A 8 -0.43 3.21 3.79
CA VAL A 8 -1.76 3.38 3.20
C VAL A 8 -2.11 2.16 2.37
N ILE A 9 -3.37 1.73 2.40
CA ILE A 9 -3.87 0.64 1.56
C ILE A 9 -4.98 1.16 0.63
N ILE A 10 -4.92 0.78 -0.63
CA ILE A 10 -5.94 1.06 -1.65
C ILE A 10 -6.49 -0.30 -2.11
N GLY A 11 -7.67 -0.66 -1.63
CA GLY A 11 -8.32 -1.94 -1.91
C GLY A 11 -9.68 -1.77 -2.56
N ARG A 12 -10.26 -2.84 -3.11
CA ARG A 12 -11.65 -2.87 -3.57
C ARG A 12 -12.65 -3.16 -2.45
N THR A 13 -12.19 -3.80 -1.38
CA THR A 13 -13.07 -4.35 -0.34
C THR A 13 -12.46 -4.15 1.03
N THR A 14 -13.25 -3.65 1.97
CA THR A 14 -12.86 -3.43 3.37
C THR A 14 -12.38 -4.70 4.04
N LYS A 15 -13.07 -5.84 3.82
CA LYS A 15 -12.68 -7.15 4.35
C LYS A 15 -11.23 -7.54 4.05
N ILE A 16 -10.78 -7.26 2.83
CA ILE A 16 -9.41 -7.58 2.40
C ILE A 16 -8.44 -6.66 3.14
N GLY A 17 -8.70 -5.35 3.14
CA GLY A 17 -7.81 -4.40 3.80
C GLY A 17 -7.75 -4.57 5.33
N ASP A 18 -8.84 -5.00 5.97
CA ASP A 18 -8.87 -5.34 7.39
C ASP A 18 -7.97 -6.56 7.70
N THR A 19 -8.12 -7.63 6.92
CA THR A 19 -7.26 -8.82 7.00
C THR A 19 -5.79 -8.46 6.79
N VAL A 20 -5.50 -7.59 5.82
CA VAL A 20 -4.14 -7.13 5.53
C VAL A 20 -3.59 -6.30 6.71
N THR A 21 -4.42 -5.42 7.28
CA THR A 21 -4.07 -4.61 8.46
C THR A 21 -3.71 -5.48 9.66
N GLU A 22 -4.50 -6.53 9.92
CA GLU A 22 -4.25 -7.49 11.01
C GLU A 22 -2.91 -8.21 10.83
N ILE A 23 -2.58 -8.65 9.61
CA ILE A 23 -1.34 -9.39 9.29
C ILE A 23 -0.08 -8.51 9.38
N LEU A 24 -0.24 -7.23 9.04
CA LEU A 24 0.84 -6.24 9.03
C LEU A 24 1.25 -5.77 10.42
N LYS A 25 0.33 -5.84 11.40
CA LYS A 25 0.65 -5.58 12.80
C LYS A 25 1.63 -6.65 13.33
N PRO A 26 2.45 -6.30 14.33
CA PRO A 26 2.58 -5.00 14.98
C PRO A 26 3.54 -4.03 14.28
N GLU A 27 4.23 -4.45 13.22
CA GLU A 27 5.34 -3.71 12.60
C GLU A 27 4.88 -2.51 11.76
N TYR A 28 3.77 -2.67 11.05
CA TYR A 28 3.18 -1.63 10.21
C TYR A 28 1.80 -1.23 10.73
N GLU A 29 1.50 0.07 10.65
CA GLU A 29 0.20 0.64 11.00
C GLU A 29 -0.48 1.12 9.72
N VAL A 30 -1.65 0.57 9.42
CA VAL A 30 -2.47 1.05 8.30
C VAL A 30 -3.21 2.30 8.75
N THR A 31 -2.80 3.46 8.26
CA THR A 31 -3.36 4.75 8.67
C THR A 31 -4.62 5.09 7.89
N HIS A 32 -4.66 4.73 6.60
CA HIS A 32 -5.80 4.97 5.72
C HIS A 32 -6.05 3.78 4.78
N LEU A 33 -7.33 3.44 4.61
CA LEU A 33 -7.80 2.44 3.68
C LEU A 33 -8.75 3.11 2.68
N PHE A 34 -8.37 3.13 1.41
CA PHE A 34 -9.16 3.69 0.32
C PHE A 34 -9.83 2.58 -0.48
N LEU A 35 -11.14 2.73 -0.70
CA LEU A 35 -11.96 1.77 -1.44
C LEU A 35 -12.17 2.13 -2.90
N THR A 36 -11.68 3.29 -3.34
CA THR A 36 -11.79 3.79 -4.70
C THR A 36 -10.54 4.59 -5.06
N PRO A 37 -10.15 4.62 -6.33
CA PRO A 37 -9.01 5.42 -6.79
C PRO A 37 -9.29 6.92 -6.66
N GLU A 38 -10.54 7.35 -6.81
CA GLU A 38 -10.93 8.77 -6.68
C GLU A 38 -10.68 9.31 -5.26
N SER A 39 -11.09 8.57 -4.22
CA SER A 39 -10.80 8.95 -2.83
C SER A 39 -9.30 8.92 -2.55
N ALA A 40 -8.58 7.95 -3.11
CA ALA A 40 -7.13 7.88 -2.99
C ALA A 40 -6.45 9.12 -3.61
N LYS A 41 -6.88 9.58 -4.80
CA LYS A 41 -6.34 10.80 -5.43
C LYS A 41 -6.62 12.07 -4.63
N ALA A 42 -7.77 12.15 -3.98
CA ALA A 42 -8.13 13.33 -3.19
C ALA A 42 -7.37 13.39 -1.85
N GLU A 43 -7.19 12.23 -1.20
CA GLU A 43 -6.72 12.17 0.18
C GLU A 43 -5.22 11.83 0.32
N ILE A 44 -4.62 11.06 -0.61
CA ILE A 44 -3.20 10.71 -0.52
C ILE A 44 -2.28 11.93 -0.67
N PRO A 45 -2.44 12.83 -1.66
CA PRO A 45 -1.57 13.99 -1.80
C PRO A 45 -1.49 14.86 -0.52
N PRO A 46 -2.61 15.27 0.12
CA PRO A 46 -2.53 16.05 1.35
C PRO A 46 -1.95 15.25 2.54
N LEU A 47 -2.06 13.92 2.54
CA LEU A 47 -1.38 13.07 3.54
C LEU A 47 0.14 13.06 3.37
N LEU A 48 0.62 12.99 2.13
CA LEU A 48 2.05 13.04 1.82
C LEU A 48 2.67 14.41 2.14
N GLY A 49 1.89 15.49 1.98
CA GLY A 49 2.31 16.86 2.29
C GLY A 49 2.33 17.24 3.79
N LYS A 50 1.70 16.43 4.66
CA LYS A 50 1.63 16.69 6.11
C LYS A 50 2.91 16.26 6.83
N GLU A 51 3.56 17.19 7.51
CA GLU A 51 4.73 16.89 8.34
C GLU A 51 4.38 15.98 9.52
N GLY A 52 5.13 14.88 9.66
CA GLY A 52 5.06 13.95 10.79
C GLY A 52 4.09 12.77 10.67
N LYS A 53 3.22 12.76 9.65
CA LYS A 53 2.25 11.66 9.41
C LYS A 53 2.27 11.11 7.98
N SER A 54 3.23 11.49 7.16
CA SER A 54 3.38 10.94 5.82
C SER A 54 3.55 9.41 5.90
N PRO A 55 2.77 8.64 5.14
CA PRO A 55 2.99 7.20 5.05
C PRO A 55 4.35 6.90 4.42
N ALA A 56 5.02 5.85 4.90
CA ALA A 56 6.28 5.38 4.34
C ALA A 56 6.06 4.53 3.08
N ALA A 57 4.88 3.90 2.97
CA ALA A 57 4.51 3.12 1.81
C ALA A 57 3.00 3.22 1.49
N ILE A 58 2.67 3.10 0.20
CA ILE A 58 1.31 3.05 -0.32
C ILE A 58 1.15 1.71 -1.04
N VAL A 59 0.22 0.89 -0.57
CA VAL A 59 -0.06 -0.44 -1.10
C VAL A 59 -1.36 -0.40 -1.89
N MET A 60 -1.31 -0.74 -3.17
CA MET A 60 -2.47 -0.84 -4.05
C MET A 60 -2.77 -2.29 -4.38
N GLY A 61 -3.99 -2.73 -4.09
CA GLY A 61 -4.46 -4.07 -4.42
C GLY A 61 -4.61 -4.30 -5.92
N GLY A 62 -4.57 -5.58 -6.33
CA GLY A 62 -4.65 -5.99 -7.73
C GLY A 62 -6.05 -5.86 -8.36
N GLY A 63 -7.02 -5.31 -7.63
CA GLY A 63 -8.38 -5.06 -8.13
C GLY A 63 -8.54 -3.79 -8.97
N TYR A 64 -7.44 -3.06 -9.19
CA TYR A 64 -7.37 -1.81 -9.95
C TYR A 64 -6.34 -1.89 -11.06
N THR A 65 -6.60 -1.19 -12.16
CA THR A 65 -5.73 -1.21 -13.33
C THR A 65 -4.41 -0.50 -13.06
N GLU A 66 -3.41 -0.75 -13.91
CA GLU A 66 -2.16 0.01 -13.89
C GLU A 66 -2.40 1.50 -14.15
N GLY A 67 -3.33 1.84 -15.05
CA GLY A 67 -3.73 3.22 -15.30
C GLY A 67 -4.25 3.94 -14.05
N ASP A 68 -5.10 3.30 -13.24
CA ASP A 68 -5.56 3.88 -11.97
C ASP A 68 -4.39 4.18 -11.02
N PHE A 69 -3.41 3.27 -10.98
CA PHE A 69 -2.24 3.40 -10.12
C PHE A 69 -1.32 4.55 -10.57
N GLU A 70 -1.01 4.61 -11.87
CA GLU A 70 -0.19 5.66 -12.44
C GLU A 70 -0.84 7.03 -12.27
N ASP A 71 -2.16 7.11 -12.42
CA ASP A 71 -2.91 8.33 -12.21
C ASP A 71 -2.79 8.80 -10.75
N ILE A 72 -3.08 7.94 -9.76
CA ILE A 72 -2.91 8.26 -8.33
C ILE A 72 -1.47 8.71 -8.02
N LYS A 73 -0.49 7.98 -8.54
CA LYS A 73 0.92 8.31 -8.36
C LYS A 73 1.26 9.67 -8.95
N SER A 74 0.75 10.00 -10.13
CA SER A 74 0.94 11.29 -10.79
C SER A 74 0.43 12.44 -9.92
N PHE A 75 -0.76 12.29 -9.30
CA PHE A 75 -1.31 13.27 -8.35
C PHE A 75 -0.46 13.46 -7.09
N CYS A 76 0.29 12.45 -6.69
CA CYS A 76 1.15 12.48 -5.51
C CYS A 76 2.57 12.98 -5.82
N THR A 77 3.00 12.82 -7.07
CA THR A 77 4.34 13.19 -7.54
C THR A 77 4.52 14.70 -7.39
N GLY A 78 5.52 15.12 -6.62
CA GLY A 78 5.78 16.54 -6.34
C GLY A 78 5.04 17.11 -5.12
N VAL A 79 4.10 16.36 -4.54
CA VAL A 79 3.46 16.69 -3.25
C VAL A 79 4.15 15.98 -2.09
N GLU A 80 4.83 14.87 -2.39
CA GLU A 80 5.58 14.08 -1.41
C GLU A 80 6.77 14.87 -0.83
N LYS A 81 6.63 15.33 0.42
CA LYS A 81 7.74 15.95 1.18
C LYS A 81 8.83 14.95 1.55
N ARG A 82 8.47 13.66 1.60
CA ARG A 82 9.32 12.51 1.85
C ARG A 82 8.98 11.46 0.81
N GLY A 83 9.99 10.79 0.27
CA GLY A 83 9.75 9.71 -0.68
C GLY A 83 8.84 8.65 -0.07
N VAL A 84 7.94 8.10 -0.88
CA VAL A 84 7.00 7.06 -0.47
C VAL A 84 7.18 5.81 -1.34
N SER A 85 7.31 4.65 -0.72
CA SER A 85 7.40 3.39 -1.48
C SER A 85 6.03 2.98 -1.98
N TRP A 86 5.89 2.87 -3.29
CA TRP A 86 4.65 2.41 -3.90
C TRP A 86 4.72 0.89 -4.08
N VAL A 87 3.71 0.16 -3.61
CA VAL A 87 3.61 -1.29 -3.73
C VAL A 87 2.33 -1.62 -4.47
N LYS A 88 2.43 -2.18 -5.67
CA LYS A 88 1.27 -2.65 -6.45
C LYS A 88 1.20 -4.18 -6.39
N VAL A 89 0.06 -4.69 -5.95
CA VAL A 89 -0.23 -6.12 -5.98
C VAL A 89 -0.53 -6.50 -7.42
N ASP A 90 0.24 -7.45 -7.94
CA ASP A 90 0.08 -7.98 -9.27
C ASP A 90 -0.86 -9.20 -9.23
N PRO A 91 -2.04 -9.12 -9.85
CA PRO A 91 -2.97 -10.24 -9.86
C PRO A 91 -2.40 -11.45 -10.60
N SER A 92 -1.47 -11.27 -11.55
CA SER A 92 -0.82 -12.37 -12.29
C SER A 92 0.12 -13.19 -11.41
N LYS A 93 0.66 -12.59 -10.35
CA LYS A 93 1.46 -13.31 -9.35
C LYS A 93 0.58 -14.19 -8.45
N THR A 94 -0.74 -13.98 -8.43
CA THR A 94 -1.66 -14.80 -7.64
C THR A 94 -2.03 -16.04 -8.45
N PRO A 95 -1.93 -17.25 -7.89
CA PRO A 95 -2.23 -18.47 -8.63
C PRO A 95 -3.67 -18.46 -9.16
N ALA A 96 -3.81 -18.79 -10.45
CA ALA A 96 -5.09 -18.88 -11.13
C ALA A 96 -5.96 -19.94 -10.44
N GLY A 97 -7.02 -19.49 -9.77
CA GLY A 97 -7.93 -20.35 -9.00
C GLY A 97 -8.25 -19.83 -7.59
N VAL A 98 -7.42 -18.93 -7.05
CA VAL A 98 -7.73 -18.26 -5.78
C VAL A 98 -8.88 -17.29 -6.01
N LYS A 99 -10.06 -17.61 -5.45
CA LYS A 99 -11.19 -16.68 -5.45
C LYS A 99 -10.85 -15.46 -4.61
N ILE A 100 -11.28 -14.28 -5.07
CA ILE A 100 -11.19 -13.05 -4.30
C ILE A 100 -11.95 -13.26 -2.99
N GLY A 101 -11.21 -13.34 -1.89
CA GLY A 101 -11.70 -13.79 -0.60
C GLY A 101 -10.64 -13.66 0.50
N PRO A 102 -10.88 -14.21 1.69
CA PRO A 102 -9.95 -14.10 2.82
C PRO A 102 -8.59 -14.75 2.51
N GLU A 103 -8.56 -15.88 1.80
CA GLU A 103 -7.31 -16.52 1.36
C GLU A 103 -6.48 -15.62 0.43
N TYR A 104 -7.14 -14.97 -0.55
CA TYR A 104 -6.48 -13.97 -1.39
C TYR A 104 -5.90 -12.84 -0.54
N ALA A 105 -6.69 -12.32 0.40
CA ALA A 105 -6.28 -11.24 1.30
C ALA A 105 -5.04 -11.62 2.11
N SER A 106 -5.01 -12.83 2.67
CA SER A 106 -3.85 -13.32 3.43
C SER A 106 -2.61 -13.49 2.55
N LEU A 107 -2.75 -13.99 1.33
CA LEU A 107 -1.64 -14.13 0.38
C LEU A 107 -1.04 -12.78 0.02
N VAL A 108 -1.88 -11.81 -0.37
CA VAL A 108 -1.39 -10.48 -0.75
C VAL A 108 -0.82 -9.75 0.46
N ALA A 109 -1.46 -9.84 1.63
CA ALA A 109 -0.97 -9.23 2.87
C ALA A 109 0.42 -9.74 3.22
N ARG A 110 0.62 -11.06 3.15
CA ARG A 110 1.90 -11.69 3.48
C ARG A 110 2.99 -11.26 2.51
N ARG A 111 2.72 -11.23 1.20
CA ARG A 111 3.67 -10.74 0.19
C ARG A 111 3.99 -9.26 0.36
N THR A 112 2.98 -8.43 0.59
CA THR A 112 3.16 -7.01 0.90
C THR A 112 4.03 -6.86 2.14
N LYS A 113 3.77 -7.60 3.21
CA LYS A 113 4.58 -7.58 4.43
C LYS A 113 6.02 -8.01 4.17
N GLU A 114 6.25 -9.12 3.48
CA GLU A 114 7.59 -9.59 3.12
C GLU A 114 8.35 -8.53 2.28
N ARG A 115 7.66 -7.89 1.33
CA ARG A 115 8.24 -6.82 0.53
C ARG A 115 8.58 -5.60 1.37
N LEU A 116 7.68 -5.16 2.23
CA LEU A 116 7.91 -4.03 3.13
C LEU A 116 9.06 -4.33 4.10
N ASP A 117 9.16 -5.54 4.63
CA ASP A 117 10.22 -5.94 5.56
C ASP A 117 11.58 -5.94 4.84
N GLU A 118 11.62 -6.41 3.59
CA GLU A 118 12.82 -6.29 2.77
C GLU A 118 13.23 -4.81 2.56
N LEU A 119 12.28 -3.93 2.26
CA LEU A 119 12.55 -2.50 2.09
C LEU A 119 13.03 -1.84 3.39
N VAL A 120 12.45 -2.21 4.52
CA VAL A 120 12.88 -1.72 5.84
C VAL A 120 14.30 -2.19 6.15
N ARG A 121 14.60 -3.48 5.93
CA ARG A 121 15.94 -4.05 6.13
C ARG A 121 16.99 -3.40 5.25
N LYS A 122 16.64 -3.07 4.00
CA LYS A 122 17.51 -2.36 3.06
C LYS A 122 17.53 -0.85 3.25
N GLN A 123 16.71 -0.31 4.17
CA GLN A 123 16.48 1.12 4.37
C GLN A 123 16.01 1.85 3.09
N GLU A 124 15.35 1.13 2.18
CA GLU A 124 14.76 1.64 0.94
C GLU A 124 13.27 1.99 1.09
N ILE A 125 12.71 1.82 2.28
CA ILE A 125 11.33 2.25 2.53
C ILE A 125 11.24 3.77 2.49
N GLY A 126 10.37 4.30 1.64
CA GLY A 126 10.29 5.72 1.34
C GLY A 126 11.26 6.21 0.27
N ASP A 127 11.77 5.35 -0.62
CA ASP A 127 12.66 5.75 -1.72
C ASP A 127 11.91 6.34 -2.95
N GLY A 128 10.58 6.47 -2.91
CA GLY A 128 9.78 6.95 -4.06
C GLY A 128 9.60 5.91 -5.18
N LYS A 129 10.22 4.73 -5.05
CA LYS A 129 10.17 3.65 -6.04
C LYS A 129 8.86 2.87 -6.01
N VAL A 130 8.57 2.23 -7.15
CA VAL A 130 7.44 1.32 -7.33
C VAL A 130 7.92 -0.13 -7.25
N TYR A 131 7.20 -0.95 -6.50
CA TYR A 131 7.45 -2.36 -6.29
C TYR A 131 6.19 -3.16 -6.60
N PHE A 132 6.35 -4.32 -7.22
CA PHE A 132 5.24 -5.21 -7.60
C PHE A 132 5.30 -6.50 -6.77
N VAL A 133 4.18 -6.95 -6.21
CA VAL A 133 4.07 -8.13 -5.31
C VAL A 133 3.02 -9.14 -5.74
#